data_AF-A0A212RHQ8-F1
#
_entry.id   AF-A0A212RHQ8-F1
#
_cell.length_a   1.000
_cell.length_b   1.000
_cell.length_c   1.000
_cell.angle_alpha   90.00
_cell.angle_beta   90.00
_cell.angle_gamma   90.00
#
_symmetry.space_group_name_H-M   'P 1'
#
loop_
_entity.id
_entity.type
_entity.pdbx_description
1 polymer ?
#
loop_
_entity_poly.entity_id
_entity_poly.type
_entity_poly.pdbx_seq_one_letter_code
_entity_poly.pdbx_strand_id
1 'polypeptide(L)' 'MCQIIALKEIAAINLRYALAEVSAEGDRPAILRALDHLREAEAFLQIALMEMGDFTTEPTIALAAE' A
#
# COMPACT_ATOMS: atom_id res chain seq x y z
N MET A 1 -10.36 -14.85 -9.46
CA MET A 1 -10.02 -13.94 -10.58
C MET A 1 -10.69 -12.56 -10.45
N CYS A 2 -12.02 -12.47 -10.21
CA CYS A 2 -12.68 -11.18 -9.96
C CYS A 2 -12.16 -10.43 -8.71
N GLN A 3 -11.80 -11.18 -7.67
CA GLN A 3 -11.36 -10.65 -6.37
C GLN A 3 -9.99 -9.95 -6.42
N ILE A 4 -8.99 -10.53 -7.10
CA ILE A 4 -7.65 -9.94 -7.27
C ILE A 4 -7.71 -8.57 -7.95
N ILE A 5 -8.60 -8.38 -8.93
CA ILE A 5 -8.76 -7.09 -9.62
C ILE A 5 -9.27 -6.03 -8.63
N ALA A 6 -10.30 -6.36 -7.84
CA ALA A 6 -10.84 -5.46 -6.84
C ALA A 6 -9.79 -5.08 -5.77
N LEU A 7 -8.97 -6.04 -5.30
CA LEU A 7 -7.89 -5.77 -4.34
C LEU A 7 -6.86 -4.78 -4.90
N LYS A 8 -6.44 -4.96 -6.16
CA LYS A 8 -5.50 -4.06 -6.84
C LYS A 8 -6.09 -2.66 -7.05
N GLU A 9 -7.37 -2.56 -7.36
CA GLU A 9 -8.07 -1.27 -7.51
C GLU A 9 -8.13 -0.50 -6.20
N ILE A 10 -8.47 -1.17 -5.09
CA ILE A 10 -8.50 -0.55 -3.76
C ILE A 10 -7.10 -0.09 -3.34
N ALA A 11 -6.07 -0.91 -3.57
CA ALA A 11 -4.70 -0.51 -3.31
C ALA A 11 -4.30 0.75 -4.12
N ALA A 12 -4.63 0.78 -5.42
CA ALA A 12 -4.34 1.92 -6.27
C ALA A 12 -5.05 3.21 -5.83
N ILE A 13 -6.28 3.11 -5.29
CA ILE A 13 -7.01 4.25 -4.73
C ILE A 13 -6.26 4.81 -3.51
N ASN A 14 -5.83 3.94 -2.59
CA ASN A 14 -5.06 4.37 -1.42
C ASN A 14 -3.73 5.04 -1.81
N LEU A 15 -3.00 4.50 -2.78
CA LEU A 15 -1.77 5.13 -3.29
C LEU A 15 -2.03 6.53 -3.88
N ARG A 16 -3.17 6.75 -4.53
CA ARG A 16 -3.55 8.07 -5.05
C ARG A 16 -3.85 9.06 -3.93
N TYR A 17 -4.52 8.63 -2.85
CA TYR A 17 -4.74 9.49 -1.68
C TYR A 17 -3.42 9.83 -0.99
N ALA A 18 -2.52 8.86 -0.80
CA ALA A 18 -1.19 9.11 -0.27
C ALA A 18 -0.44 10.17 -1.11
N LEU A 19 -0.48 10.05 -2.44
CA LEU A 19 0.12 11.04 -3.34
C LEU A 19 -0.52 12.42 -3.20
N ALA A 20 -1.84 12.49 -3.07
CA ALA A 20 -2.56 13.76 -2.92
C ALA A 20 -2.16 14.47 -1.62
N GLU A 21 -2.09 13.75 -0.49
CA GLU A 21 -1.69 14.29 0.82
C GLU A 21 -0.28 14.92 0.77
N VAL A 22 0.69 14.22 0.18
CA VAL A 22 2.08 14.73 0.10
C VAL A 22 2.25 15.86 -0.92
N SER A 23 1.41 15.89 -1.97
CA SER A 23 1.51 16.89 -3.04
C SER A 23 0.80 18.20 -2.70
N ALA A 24 -0.25 18.16 -1.86
CA ALA A 24 -1.09 19.32 -1.56
C ALA A 24 -0.62 20.09 -0.33
N GLU A 25 -0.46 19.42 0.81
CA GLU A 25 -0.23 20.08 2.10
C GLU A 25 1.18 19.82 2.65
N GLY A 26 1.76 18.63 2.41
CA GLY A 26 3.16 18.30 2.73
C GLY A 26 3.56 18.47 4.21
N ASP A 27 2.62 18.81 5.08
CA ASP A 27 2.84 19.07 6.50
C ASP A 27 2.86 17.76 7.30
N ARG A 28 3.25 17.84 8.57
CA ARG A 28 3.40 16.64 9.40
C ARG A 28 2.11 15.81 9.48
N PRO A 29 0.91 16.39 9.71
CA PRO A 29 -0.35 15.65 9.64
C PRO A 29 -0.61 14.98 8.29
N ALA A 30 -0.41 15.68 7.17
CA ALA A 30 -0.60 15.13 5.82
C ALA A 30 0.36 13.97 5.54
N ILE A 31 1.64 14.09 5.94
CA ILE A 31 2.60 12.98 5.83
C ILE A 31 2.15 11.77 6.63
N LEU A 32 1.61 11.96 7.85
CA LEU A 32 1.10 10.84 8.65
C LEU A 32 -0.10 10.15 7.98
N ARG A 33 -1.06 10.92 7.45
CA ARG A 33 -2.19 10.36 6.68
C ARG A 33 -1.72 9.63 5.42
N ALA A 34 -0.73 10.17 4.71
CA ALA A 34 -0.14 9.52 3.56
C ALA A 34 0.48 8.16 3.91
N LEU A 35 1.20 8.08 5.04
CA LEU A 35 1.75 6.81 5.54
C LEU A 35 0.67 5.79 5.89
N ASP A 36 -0.47 6.24 6.45
CA ASP A 36 -1.60 5.34 6.74
C ASP A 36 -2.22 4.79 5.45
N HIS A 37 -2.42 5.62 4.43
CA HIS A 37 -2.86 5.16 3.10
C HIS A 37 -1.88 4.16 2.46
N LEU A 38 -0.56 4.37 2.60
CA LEU A 38 0.44 3.43 2.09
C LEU A 38 0.33 2.05 2.77
N ARG A 39 0.14 2.01 4.10
CA ARG A 39 -0.04 0.76 4.85
C ARG A 39 -1.30 0.01 4.43
N GLU A 40 -2.40 0.73 4.22
CA GLU A 40 -3.63 0.12 3.70
C GLU A 40 -3.42 -0.46 2.30
N ALA A 41 -2.78 0.29 1.39
CA ALA A 41 -2.47 -0.21 0.05
C ALA A 41 -1.59 -1.46 0.09
N GLU A 42 -0.55 -1.47 0.94
CA GLU A 42 0.31 -2.62 1.15
C GLU A 42 -0.49 -3.85 1.62
N ALA A 43 -1.39 -3.69 2.59
CA ALA A 43 -2.22 -4.80 3.08
C ALA A 43 -3.07 -5.43 1.97
N PHE A 44 -3.72 -4.62 1.13
CA PHE A 44 -4.51 -5.14 0.01
C PHE A 44 -3.64 -5.83 -1.05
N LEU A 45 -2.45 -5.31 -1.32
CA LEU A 45 -1.50 -5.94 -2.25
C LEU A 45 -0.96 -7.26 -1.68
N GLN A 46 -0.68 -7.32 -0.38
CA GLN A 46 -0.28 -8.55 0.30
C GLN A 46 -1.39 -9.59 0.13
N ILE A 47 -2.65 -9.27 0.44
CA ILE A 47 -3.80 -10.18 0.22
C ILE A 47 -3.87 -10.65 -1.25
N ALA A 48 -3.67 -9.74 -2.21
CA ALA A 48 -3.66 -10.10 -3.62
C ALA A 48 -2.52 -11.08 -3.97
N LEU A 49 -1.33 -10.92 -3.38
CA LEU A 49 -0.23 -11.88 -3.52
C LEU A 49 -0.59 -13.24 -2.89
N MET A 50 -1.24 -13.25 -1.73
CA MET A 50 -1.75 -14.48 -1.10
C MET A 50 -2.69 -15.24 -2.05
N GLU A 51 -3.63 -14.53 -2.68
CA GLU A 51 -4.58 -15.12 -3.63
C GLU A 51 -3.94 -15.59 -4.93
N MET A 52 -2.81 -15.00 -5.33
CA MET A 52 -2.03 -15.41 -6.49
C MET A 52 -1.15 -16.64 -6.20
N GLY A 53 -1.01 -17.04 -4.93
CA GLY A 53 -0.14 -18.13 -4.49
C GLY A 53 1.31 -17.70 -4.25
N ASP A 54 1.61 -16.41 -4.34
CA ASP A 54 2.95 -15.82 -4.21
C ASP A 54 3.22 -15.35 -2.76
N PHE A 55 3.00 -16.23 -1.79
CA PHE A 55 3.24 -15.92 -0.38
C PHE A 55 4.71 -16.10 -0.02
N THR A 56 5.51 -15.04 -0.13
CA THR A 56 6.81 -14.97 0.56
C THR A 56 6.59 -14.26 1.89
N THR A 57 6.81 -14.94 3.02
CA THR A 57 6.70 -14.38 4.38
C THR A 57 7.81 -13.38 4.73
N GLU A 58 8.54 -12.87 3.75
CA GLU A 58 9.61 -11.92 3.98
C GLU A 58 9.02 -10.52 4.15
N PRO A 59 9.16 -9.89 5.32
CA PRO A 59 8.79 -8.49 5.47
C PRO A 59 9.70 -7.66 4.55
N THR A 60 9.11 -6.96 3.58
CA THR A 60 9.81 -6.06 2.64
C THR A 60 10.65 -4.99 3.33
N ILE A 61 10.45 -4.78 4.64
CA ILE A 61 11.20 -3.84 5.50
C ILE A 61 12.63 -4.34 5.79
N ALA A 62 12.98 -5.61 5.53
CA ALA A 62 14.30 -6.14 5.83
C ALA A 62 15.42 -5.71 4.85
N LEU A 63 15.11 -5.07 3.71
CA LEU A 63 16.13 -4.69 2.70
C LEU A 63 16.65 -3.25 2.82
N ALA A 64 16.27 -2.50 3.86
CA ALA A 64 16.80 -1.16 4.13
C ALA A 64 17.92 -1.13 5.19
N ALA A 65 18.40 -2.28 5.64
CA ALA A 65 19.47 -2.38 6.64
C ALA A 65 20.45 -3.52 6.29
N GLU A 66 21.28 -3.31 5.27
CA GLU A 66 22.67 -3.79 5.19
C GLU A 66 23.44 -3.07 4.07
#